data_AF-A0A091LE14-F1
#
_entry.id   AF-A0A091LE14-F1
#
_cell.length_a   1.000
_cell.length_b   1.000
_cell.length_c   1.000
_cell.angle_alpha   90.00
_cell.angle_beta   90.00
_cell.angle_gamma   90.00
#
_symmetry.space_group_name_H-M   'P 1'
#
loop_
_entity.id
_entity.type
_entity.pdbx_description
1 polymer ?
#
loop_
_entity_poly.entity_id
_entity_poly.type
_entity_poly.pdbx_seq_one_letter_code
_entity_poly.pdbx_strand_id
1 'polypeptide(L)'
;CPQGPSAQITDFVFESWKAYSEECHRNMSRLPAPTAELVCNRTFDKFSCWPDTLPNRTASVPCPWFLPWYQKVKHRHVFKTCGPDGQWVTGPRGQSLRDATQCELDAEDLEA
;
A
#
# COMPACT_ATOMS: atom_id res chain seq x y z
N CYS A 1 -27.31 -20.66 -5.63
CA CYS A 1 -26.52 -21.34 -4.59
C CYS A 1 -26.13 -20.31 -3.54
N PRO A 2 -26.33 -20.56 -2.23
CA PRO A 2 -25.77 -19.68 -1.21
C PRO A 2 -24.24 -19.74 -1.29
N GLN A 3 -23.60 -18.57 -1.30
CA GLN A 3 -22.16 -18.45 -1.45
C GLN A 3 -21.47 -19.00 -0.20
N GLY A 4 -20.44 -19.83 -0.38
CA GLY A 4 -19.70 -20.42 0.74
C GLY A 4 -18.94 -19.34 1.54
N PRO A 5 -18.58 -19.60 2.81
CA PRO A 5 -17.94 -18.61 3.68
C PRO A 5 -16.65 -18.00 3.10
N SER A 6 -15.85 -18.81 2.40
CA SER A 6 -14.61 -18.36 1.75
C SER A 6 -14.87 -17.37 0.61
N ALA A 7 -15.91 -17.61 -0.20
CA ALA A 7 -16.28 -16.71 -1.30
C ALA A 7 -16.77 -15.34 -0.77
N GLN A 8 -17.48 -15.32 0.35
CA GLN A 8 -17.94 -14.08 0.97
C GLN A 8 -16.76 -13.25 1.53
N ILE A 9 -15.74 -13.89 2.09
CA ILE A 9 -14.53 -13.22 2.57
C ILE A 9 -13.76 -12.60 1.40
N THR A 10 -13.63 -13.33 0.28
CA THR A 10 -12.93 -12.81 -0.90
C THR A 10 -13.64 -11.60 -1.51
N ASP A 11 -14.98 -11.63 -1.55
CA ASP A 11 -15.78 -10.51 -2.08
C ASP A 11 -15.65 -9.27 -1.20
N PHE A 12 -15.76 -9.43 0.12
CA PHE A 12 -15.60 -8.33 1.07
C PHE A 12 -14.22 -7.67 0.98
N VAL A 13 -13.15 -8.47 0.86
CA VAL A 13 -11.78 -7.97 0.71
C VAL A 13 -11.62 -7.22 -0.61
N PHE A 14 -12.19 -7.74 -1.69
CA PHE A 14 -12.14 -7.09 -3.00
C PHE A 14 -12.87 -5.75 -3.01
N GLU A 15 -14.06 -5.67 -2.43
CA GLU A 15 -14.81 -4.42 -2.29
C GLU A 15 -14.06 -3.40 -1.42
N SER A 16 -13.48 -3.85 -0.31
CA SER A 16 -12.67 -3.01 0.58
C SER A 16 -11.42 -2.49 -0.12
N TRP A 17 -10.72 -3.34 -0.88
CA TRP A 17 -9.56 -2.94 -1.69
C TRP A 17 -9.93 -1.91 -2.75
N LYS A 18 -11.09 -2.08 -3.40
CA LYS A 18 -11.60 -1.12 -4.38
C LYS A 18 -11.84 0.24 -3.74
N ALA A 19 -12.50 0.28 -2.58
CA ALA A 19 -12.74 1.51 -1.83
C ALA A 19 -11.42 2.17 -1.38
N TYR A 20 -10.42 1.40 -0.93
CA TYR A 20 -9.08 1.90 -0.62
C TYR A 20 -8.38 2.52 -1.83
N SER A 21 -8.44 1.84 -2.98
CA SER A 21 -7.87 2.30 -4.25
C SER A 21 -8.51 3.63 -4.70
N GLU A 22 -9.84 3.71 -4.68
CA GLU A 22 -10.58 4.91 -5.02
C GLU A 22 -10.26 6.07 -4.06
N GLU A 23 -10.17 5.79 -2.76
CA GLU A 23 -9.76 6.77 -1.76
C GLU A 23 -8.35 7.30 -2.04
N CYS A 24 -7.40 6.42 -2.33
CA CYS A 24 -6.04 6.80 -2.67
C CYS A 24 -5.99 7.71 -3.90
N HIS A 25 -6.63 7.31 -5.01
CA HIS A 25 -6.66 8.11 -6.23
C HIS A 25 -7.33 9.47 -6.03
N ARG A 26 -8.43 9.52 -5.27
CA ARG A 26 -9.13 10.76 -4.91
C ARG A 26 -8.28 11.67 -4.04
N ASN A 27 -7.52 11.13 -3.09
CA ASN A 27 -6.66 11.93 -2.23
C ASN A 27 -5.46 12.48 -3.01
N MET A 28 -4.85 11.65 -3.86
CA MET A 28 -3.74 12.07 -4.74
C MET A 28 -4.13 13.19 -5.70
N SER A 29 -5.37 13.21 -6.22
CA SER A 29 -5.82 14.26 -7.14
C SER A 29 -6.12 15.60 -6.46
N ARG A 30 -6.30 15.60 -5.13
CA ARG A 30 -6.57 16.80 -4.33
C ARG A 30 -5.30 17.48 -3.80
N LEU A 31 -4.21 16.73 -3.71
CA LEU A 31 -2.94 17.25 -3.22
C LEU A 31 -2.29 18.16 -4.30
N PRO A 32 -1.71 19.32 -3.91
CA PRO A 32 -1.07 20.24 -4.85
C PRO A 32 0.13 19.58 -5.54
N ALA A 33 0.61 20.15 -6.64
CA ALA A 33 1.84 19.67 -7.27
C ALA A 33 3.03 19.70 -6.29
N PRO A 34 4.01 18.78 -6.41
CA PRO A 34 5.20 18.80 -5.59
C PRO A 34 5.92 20.15 -5.68
N THR A 35 6.34 20.70 -4.55
CA THR A 35 7.08 21.97 -4.50
C THR A 35 8.56 21.82 -4.82
N ALA A 36 9.09 20.59 -4.74
CA ALA A 36 10.46 20.27 -5.08
C ALA A 36 10.57 19.88 -6.55
N GLU A 37 11.67 20.29 -7.21
CA GLU A 37 11.92 20.01 -8.62
C GLU A 37 12.07 18.51 -8.93
N LEU A 38 12.53 17.72 -7.95
CA LEU A 38 12.73 16.28 -8.09
C LEU A 38 12.11 15.54 -6.90
N VAL A 39 11.15 14.65 -7.21
CA VAL A 39 10.51 13.73 -6.26
C VAL A 39 10.19 12.42 -6.95
N CYS A 40 10.09 11.35 -6.16
CA CYS A 40 9.31 10.19 -6.57
C CYS A 40 7.83 10.53 -6.48
N ASN A 41 7.15 10.49 -7.63
CA ASN A 41 5.73 10.85 -7.72
C ASN A 41 4.84 9.95 -6.86
N ARG A 42 3.84 10.55 -6.23
CA ARG A 42 2.76 9.83 -5.54
C ARG A 42 2.15 8.77 -6.45
N THR A 43 1.87 7.59 -5.91
CA THR A 43 1.40 6.46 -6.71
C THR A 43 0.65 5.43 -5.88
N PHE A 44 -0.25 4.70 -6.54
CA PHE A 44 -0.87 3.50 -5.98
C PHE A 44 -0.27 2.27 -6.64
N ASP A 45 0.41 1.42 -5.87
CA ASP A 45 1.10 0.25 -6.40
C ASP A 45 0.29 -1.04 -6.32
N LYS A 46 -1.04 -0.91 -6.24
CA LYS A 46 -2.03 -1.97 -6.03
C LYS A 46 -2.07 -2.52 -4.59
N PHE A 47 -1.20 -2.04 -3.70
CA PHE A 47 -1.21 -2.42 -2.29
C PHE A 47 -1.30 -1.21 -1.37
N SER A 48 -0.44 -0.20 -1.54
CA SER A 48 -0.37 0.97 -0.67
C SER A 48 -0.39 2.27 -1.46
N CYS A 49 -0.89 3.32 -0.81
CA CYS A 49 -0.94 4.67 -1.36
C CYS A 49 0.32 5.42 -0.95
N TRP A 50 1.20 5.73 -1.91
CA TRP A 50 2.48 6.37 -1.64
C TRP A 50 2.39 7.88 -1.92
N PRO A 51 2.83 8.75 -0.99
CA PRO A 51 2.90 10.19 -1.23
C PRO A 51 4.13 10.55 -2.08
N ASP A 52 4.20 11.81 -2.52
CA ASP A 52 5.44 12.32 -3.12
C ASP A 52 6.57 12.26 -2.10
N THR A 53 7.70 11.74 -2.53
CA THR A 53 8.83 11.47 -1.63
C THR A 53 10.10 12.04 -2.23
N LEU A 54 10.89 12.72 -1.40
CA LEU A 54 12.17 13.27 -1.84
C LEU A 54 13.15 12.16 -2.25
N PRO A 55 14.06 12.42 -3.20
CA PRO A 55 15.12 11.49 -3.57
C PRO A 55 15.96 11.04 -2.38
N ASN A 56 16.47 9.81 -2.43
CA ASN A 56 17.27 9.18 -1.36
C ASN A 56 16.55 9.09 0.00
N ARG A 57 15.21 8.97 -0.02
CA ARG A 57 14.41 8.78 1.19
C ARG A 57 13.57 7.51 1.12
N THR A 58 13.24 7.00 2.29
CA THR A 58 12.28 5.91 2.45
C THR A 58 10.95 6.52 2.89
N ALA A 59 9.91 6.29 2.10
CA ALA A 59 8.54 6.58 2.48
C ALA A 59 8.03 5.48 3.42
N SER A 60 7.23 5.89 4.40
CA SER A 60 6.53 4.97 5.31
C SER A 60 5.06 5.35 5.34
N VAL A 61 4.19 4.36 5.20
CA VAL A 61 2.73 4.53 5.22
C VAL A 61 2.11 3.43 6.09
N PRO A 62 0.96 3.68 6.74
CA PRO A 62 0.32 2.67 7.58
C PRO A 62 -0.10 1.45 6.74
N CYS A 63 -0.21 0.28 7.39
CA CYS A 63 -0.75 -0.91 6.73
C CYS A 63 -2.13 -0.63 6.13
N PRO A 64 -2.44 -1.13 4.92
CA PRO A 64 -3.72 -0.88 4.26
C PRO A 64 -4.92 -1.42 5.06
N TRP A 65 -5.98 -0.62 5.17
CA TRP A 65 -7.14 -0.96 5.99
C TRP A 65 -8.05 -2.05 5.39
N PHE A 66 -7.89 -2.37 4.09
CA PHE A 66 -8.63 -3.45 3.44
C PHE A 66 -8.16 -4.85 3.83
N LEU A 67 -7.04 -4.98 4.55
CA LEU A 67 -6.52 -6.26 4.99
C LEU A 67 -7.50 -6.91 5.99
N PRO A 68 -7.83 -8.21 5.85
CA PRO A 68 -8.72 -8.91 6.79
C PRO A 68 -8.27 -8.83 8.25
N TRP A 69 -6.96 -8.77 8.47
CA TRP A 69 -6.30 -8.71 9.77
C TRP A 69 -5.82 -7.30 10.16
N TYR A 70 -6.33 -6.26 9.51
CA TYR A 70 -5.89 -4.87 9.72
C TYR A 70 -5.80 -4.49 11.20
N GLN A 71 -6.74 -4.94 12.05
CA GLN A 71 -6.73 -4.61 13.48
C GLN A 71 -5.44 -5.03 14.21
N LYS A 72 -4.79 -6.12 13.77
CA LYS A 72 -3.52 -6.60 14.35
C LYS A 72 -2.33 -5.76 13.88
N VAL A 73 -2.40 -5.22 12.66
CA VAL A 73 -1.30 -4.50 12.01
C VAL A 73 -1.53 -2.98 11.87
N LYS A 74 -2.61 -2.43 12.45
CA LYS A 74 -3.00 -1.01 12.27
C LYS A 74 -1.97 0.03 12.69
N HIS A 75 -1.05 -0.34 13.60
CA HIS A 75 0.04 0.52 14.07
C HIS A 75 1.38 0.24 13.36
N ARG A 76 1.40 -0.74 12.46
CA ARG A 76 2.56 -1.16 11.67
C ARG A 76 2.54 -0.46 10.30
N HIS A 77 3.67 -0.52 9.60
CA HIS A 77 3.89 0.28 8.40
C HIS A 77 4.46 -0.52 7.23
N VAL A 78 4.20 -0.03 6.02
CA VAL A 78 4.82 -0.47 4.77
C VAL A 78 5.86 0.57 4.37
N PHE A 79 6.98 0.11 3.82
CA PHE A 79 8.08 0.99 3.40
C PHE A 79 8.37 0.89 1.91
N LYS A 80 8.80 1.99 1.32
CA LYS A 80 9.23 2.06 -0.08
C LYS A 80 10.31 3.10 -0.27
N THR A 81 11.33 2.77 -1.05
CA THR A 81 12.51 3.61 -1.22
C THR A 81 12.42 4.43 -2.51
N CYS A 82 12.65 5.73 -2.38
CA CYS A 82 12.85 6.65 -3.49
C CYS A 82 14.34 6.77 -3.81
N GLY A 83 14.71 6.47 -5.06
CA GLY A 83 16.08 6.54 -5.56
C GLY A 83 16.62 7.98 -5.67
N PRO A 84 17.93 8.14 -5.88
CA PRO A 84 18.56 9.45 -6.09
C PRO A 84 18.09 10.17 -7.36
N ASP A 85 17.59 9.42 -8.33
CA ASP A 85 17.09 9.87 -9.62
C ASP A 85 15.62 10.32 -9.59
N GLY A 86 15.00 10.34 -8.41
CA GLY A 86 13.57 10.63 -8.27
C GLY A 86 12.66 9.53 -8.82
N GLN A 87 13.18 8.32 -9.01
CA GLN A 87 12.39 7.14 -9.36
C GLN A 87 12.22 6.21 -8.16
N TRP A 88 11.05 5.60 -8.05
CA TRP A 88 10.85 4.55 -7.07
C TRP A 88 11.76 3.37 -7.38
N VAL A 89 12.37 2.77 -6.35
CA VAL A 89 13.13 1.54 -6.52
C VAL A 89 12.18 0.44 -7.01
N THR A 90 12.50 -0.17 -8.15
CA THR A 90 11.73 -1.26 -8.76
C THR A 90 12.53 -2.56 -8.75
N GLY A 91 11.82 -3.68 -8.78
CA GLY A 91 12.44 -5.00 -8.96
C GLY A 91 12.99 -5.22 -10.37
N PRO A 92 13.63 -6.38 -10.62
CA PRO A 92 14.33 -6.67 -11.88
C PRO A 92 13.47 -6.62 -13.15
N ARG A 93 12.15 -6.73 -13.02
CA ARG A 93 11.19 -6.69 -14.14
C ARG A 93 10.32 -5.42 -14.10
N GLY A 94 10.77 -4.37 -13.41
CA GLY A 94 10.03 -3.12 -13.26
C GLY A 94 8.83 -3.21 -12.31
N GLN A 95 8.68 -4.30 -11.54
CA GLN A 95 7.62 -4.39 -10.55
C GLN A 95 7.88 -3.44 -9.37
N SER A 96 6.82 -2.86 -8.81
CA SER A 96 6.91 -2.03 -7.59
C SER A 96 7.52 -2.85 -6.46
N LEU A 97 8.65 -2.40 -5.92
CA LEU A 97 9.25 -2.98 -4.73
C LEU A 97 8.77 -2.22 -3.50
N ARG A 98 8.35 -2.96 -2.47
CA ARG A 98 7.94 -2.43 -1.17
C ARG A 98 8.31 -3.45 -0.10
N ASP A 99 8.61 -2.98 1.10
CA ASP A 99 8.75 -3.82 2.29
C ASP A 99 7.42 -3.77 3.06
N ALA A 100 6.70 -4.89 3.04
CA ALA A 100 5.42 -5.07 3.70
C ALA A 100 5.48 -6.08 4.85
N THR A 101 6.69 -6.46 5.29
CA THR A 101 6.90 -7.50 6.32
C THR A 101 6.12 -7.22 7.60
N GLN A 102 5.99 -5.96 8.01
CA GLN A 102 5.23 -5.62 9.20
C GLN A 102 3.70 -5.78 9.03
N CYS A 103 3.19 -5.84 7.81
CA CYS A 103 1.75 -5.96 7.54
C CYS A 103 1.32 -7.40 7.22
N GLU A 104 2.26 -8.35 7.27
CA GLU A 104 1.98 -9.78 7.11
C GLU A 104 1.33 -10.35 8.39
N LEU A 105 0.57 -11.43 8.24
CA LEU A 105 0.08 -12.20 9.38
C LEU A 105 1.25 -12.97 9.99
N ASP A 106 1.41 -12.85 11.31
CA ASP A 106 2.38 -13.65 12.04
C ASP A 106 1.91 -15.13 12.04
N ALA A 107 2.82 -16.09 12.00
CA ALA A 107 2.47 -17.52 11.91
C ALA A 107 1.58 -17.99 13.08
N GLU A 108 1.80 -17.40 14.26
CA GLU A 108 1.02 -17.64 15.48
C GLU A 108 -0.45 -17.17 15.35
N ASP A 109 -0.73 -16.21 14.48
CA ASP A 109 -2.08 -15.68 14.25
C ASP A 109 -2.91 -16.53 13.26
N LEU A 110 -2.26 -17.43 12.52
CA LEU A 110 -2.90 -18.36 11.59
C LEU A 110 -3.35 -19.67 12.26
N GLU A 111 -2.79 -19.96 13.45
CA GLU A 111 -3.04 -21.18 14.22
C GLU A 111 -4.07 -20.98 15.36
N ALA A 112 -4.55 -19.74 15.56
CA ALA A 112 -5.46 -19.34 16.65
C ALA A 112 -6.95 -19.36 16.27
#